data_AF-A0A191ZSR4-F1
#
_entry.id   AF-A0A191ZSR4-F1
#
_cell.length_a   1.000
_cell.length_b   1.000
_cell.length_c   1.000
_cell.angle_alpha   90.00
_cell.angle_beta   90.00
_cell.angle_gamma   90.00
#
_symmetry.space_group_name_H-M   'P 1'
#
loop_
_entity.id
_entity.type
_entity.pdbx_description
1 polymer ?
#
loop_
_entity_poly.entity_id
_entity_poly.type
_entity_poly.pdbx_seq_one_letter_code
_entity_poly.pdbx_strand_id
1 'polypeptide(L)'
;MITFTSHASQKFSMQKDLAMVLLGVIGKTLGERGVITPEEMPHAIDRLKRAIKDDTHQAHIHVAELTAKDDEDGEEEPPHLGQRAYPLLHMLEESLAEEANVLWGV
;
A
#
# COMPACT_ATOMS: atom_id res chain seq x y z
N MET A 1 11.48 -6.02 9.01
CA MET A 1 11.01 -5.68 7.64
C MET A 1 10.12 -6.81 7.16
N ILE A 2 9.27 -6.57 6.18
CA ILE A 2 8.42 -7.59 5.54
C ILE A 2 8.80 -7.63 4.07
N THR A 3 9.08 -8.83 3.57
CA THR A 3 9.39 -9.05 2.16
C THR A 3 8.16 -9.64 1.46
N PHE A 4 7.74 -8.99 0.39
CA PHE A 4 6.69 -9.44 -0.51
C PHE A 4 7.34 -10.09 -1.73
N THR A 5 6.81 -11.23 -2.11
CA THR A 5 7.34 -12.10 -3.16
C THR A 5 6.18 -12.58 -4.00
N SER A 6 6.28 -12.47 -5.31
CA SER A 6 5.37 -13.08 -6.25
C SER A 6 6.15 -13.79 -7.34
N HIS A 7 5.52 -14.76 -8.00
CA HIS A 7 6.05 -15.33 -9.22
C HIS A 7 5.91 -14.37 -10.41
N ALA A 8 4.91 -13.47 -10.36
CA ALA A 8 4.57 -12.55 -11.45
C ALA A 8 5.31 -11.20 -11.39
N SER A 9 5.88 -10.85 -10.24
CA SER A 9 6.47 -9.52 -10.02
C SER A 9 7.78 -9.58 -9.25
N GLN A 10 8.54 -8.50 -9.37
CA GLN A 10 9.78 -8.31 -8.62
C GLN A 10 9.52 -8.29 -7.11
N LYS A 11 10.23 -9.16 -6.37
CA LYS A 11 10.19 -9.14 -4.90
C LYS A 11 10.70 -7.81 -4.35
N PHE A 12 10.07 -7.31 -3.29
CA PHE A 12 10.49 -6.09 -2.63
C PHE A 12 10.21 -6.17 -1.12
N SER A 13 10.90 -5.36 -0.34
CA SER A 13 10.75 -5.34 1.12
C SER A 13 10.27 -3.97 1.58
N MET A 14 9.42 -3.96 2.59
CA MET A 14 8.89 -2.75 3.22
C MET A 14 9.00 -2.79 4.75
N GLN A 15 8.82 -1.63 5.38
CA GLN A 15 8.82 -1.53 6.84
C GLN A 15 7.63 -2.30 7.43
N LYS A 16 7.82 -2.92 8.59
CA LYS A 16 6.80 -3.76 9.23
C LYS A 16 5.55 -2.95 9.58
N ASP A 17 5.74 -1.73 10.07
CA ASP A 17 4.68 -0.80 10.43
C ASP A 17 3.81 -0.46 9.21
N LEU A 18 4.45 -0.14 8.09
CA LEU A 18 3.75 0.10 6.83
C LEU A 18 2.97 -1.13 6.36
N ALA A 19 3.63 -2.30 6.32
CA ALA A 19 2.99 -3.55 5.93
C ALA A 19 1.77 -3.86 6.80
N MET A 20 1.85 -3.58 8.11
CA MET A 20 0.74 -3.78 9.03
C MET A 20 -0.46 -2.90 8.69
N VAL A 21 -0.23 -1.64 8.35
CA VAL A 21 -1.29 -0.72 7.93
C VAL A 21 -1.92 -1.18 6.61
N LEU A 22 -1.11 -1.49 5.59
CA LEU A 22 -1.61 -1.93 4.28
C LEU A 22 -2.36 -3.26 4.35
N LEU A 23 -1.85 -4.23 5.12
CA LEU A 23 -2.54 -5.49 5.35
C LEU A 23 -3.84 -5.28 6.13
N GLY A 24 -3.83 -4.38 7.12
CA GLY A 24 -5.02 -4.00 7.88
C GLY A 24 -6.13 -3.43 6.99
N VAL A 25 -5.79 -2.61 6.00
CA VAL A 25 -6.72 -2.05 5.01
C VAL A 25 -7.44 -3.15 4.21
N ILE A 26 -6.70 -4.16 3.76
CA ILE A 26 -7.26 -5.28 3.00
C ILE A 26 -7.98 -6.32 3.91
N GLY A 27 -7.99 -6.09 5.23
CA GLY A 27 -8.63 -6.97 6.22
C GLY A 27 -7.77 -8.18 6.61
N LYS A 28 -6.47 -8.16 6.31
CA LYS A 28 -5.52 -9.21 6.70
C LYS A 28 -4.75 -8.78 7.94
N THR A 29 -4.59 -9.70 8.89
CA THR A 29 -3.68 -9.50 10.02
C THR A 29 -2.25 -9.82 9.59
N LEU A 30 -1.31 -8.93 9.91
CA LEU A 30 0.11 -9.16 9.68
C LEU A 30 0.61 -10.28 10.62
N GLY A 31 0.61 -11.51 10.14
CA GLY A 31 1.32 -12.64 10.77
C GLY A 31 2.81 -12.68 10.43
N GLU A 32 3.54 -13.66 10.95
CA GLU A 32 4.95 -13.90 10.59
C GLU A 32 5.12 -14.22 9.10
N ARG A 33 4.13 -14.89 8.50
CA ARG A 33 4.03 -15.21 7.07
C ARG A 33 2.58 -15.24 6.63
N GLY A 34 2.33 -14.95 5.36
CA GLY A 34 1.00 -15.11 4.77
C GLY A 34 1.03 -15.20 3.25
N VAL A 35 -0.13 -15.50 2.68
CA VAL A 35 -0.34 -15.61 1.24
C VAL A 35 -1.63 -14.88 0.86
N ILE A 36 -1.59 -14.17 -0.26
CA ILE A 36 -2.74 -13.60 -0.95
C ILE A 36 -2.94 -14.46 -2.19
N THR A 37 -4.06 -15.18 -2.25
CA THR A 37 -4.42 -15.97 -3.43
C THR A 37 -5.02 -15.08 -4.50
N PRO A 38 -4.94 -15.44 -5.79
CA PRO A 38 -5.52 -14.66 -6.88
C PRO A 38 -7.03 -14.41 -6.70
N GLU A 39 -7.73 -15.29 -6.00
CA GLU A 39 -9.15 -15.12 -5.64
C GLU A 39 -9.38 -13.95 -4.65
N GLU A 40 -8.43 -13.70 -3.75
CA GLU A 40 -8.49 -12.61 -2.76
C GLU A 40 -7.89 -11.30 -3.27
N MET A 41 -7.01 -11.36 -4.27
CA MET A 41 -6.35 -10.19 -4.89
C MET A 41 -7.31 -9.09 -5.38
N PRO A 42 -8.38 -9.38 -6.14
CA PRO A 42 -9.24 -8.31 -6.65
C PRO A 42 -9.91 -7.52 -5.52
N HIS A 43 -10.30 -8.18 -4.44
CA HIS A 43 -10.83 -7.51 -3.25
C HIS A 43 -9.74 -6.71 -2.52
N ALA A 44 -8.53 -7.27 -2.37
CA ALA A 44 -7.40 -6.56 -1.76
C ALA A 44 -7.00 -5.30 -2.55
N ILE A 45 -6.96 -5.40 -3.89
CA ILE A 45 -6.67 -4.29 -4.80
C ILE A 45 -7.68 -3.16 -4.64
N ASP A 46 -8.98 -3.45 -4.62
CA ASP A 46 -10.03 -2.43 -4.46
C ASP A 46 -9.89 -1.69 -3.12
N ARG A 47 -9.69 -2.44 -2.02
CA ARG A 47 -9.51 -1.88 -0.68
C ARG A 47 -8.26 -1.01 -0.59
N LEU A 48 -7.16 -1.46 -1.19
CA LEU A 48 -5.90 -0.72 -1.22
C LEU A 48 -6.05 0.55 -2.05
N LYS A 49 -6.64 0.48 -3.26
CA LYS A 49 -6.93 1.65 -4.10
C LYS A 49 -7.80 2.68 -3.37
N ARG A 50 -8.82 2.21 -2.65
CA ARG A 50 -9.69 3.09 -1.86
C ARG A 50 -8.96 3.75 -0.71
N ALA A 51 -8.13 3.02 0.04
CA ALA A 51 -7.35 3.60 1.13
C ALA A 51 -6.31 4.60 0.61
N ILE A 52 -5.63 4.31 -0.50
CA ILE A 52 -4.72 5.26 -1.17
C ILE A 52 -5.48 6.54 -1.54
N LYS A 53 -6.69 6.42 -2.10
CA LYS A 53 -7.51 7.56 -2.49
C LYS A 53 -8.01 8.38 -1.30
N ASP A 54 -8.41 7.72 -0.21
CA ASP A 54 -8.86 8.37 1.03
C ASP A 54 -7.69 9.07 1.75
N ASP A 55 -6.51 8.46 1.77
CA ASP A 55 -5.25 9.04 2.29
C ASP A 55 -4.85 10.29 1.49
N THR A 56 -4.95 10.20 0.15
CA THR A 56 -4.73 11.34 -0.75
C THR A 56 -5.76 12.46 -0.51
N HIS A 57 -7.03 12.11 -0.28
CA HIS A 57 -8.07 13.10 0.03
C HIS A 57 -7.84 13.80 1.37
N GLN A 58 -7.44 13.07 2.42
CA GLN A 58 -7.10 13.65 3.73
C GLN A 58 -5.92 14.61 3.63
N ALA A 59 -4.91 14.28 2.83
CA ALA A 59 -3.77 15.16 2.54
C ALA A 59 -4.23 16.45 1.82
N HIS A 60 -5.11 16.35 0.81
CA HIS A 60 -5.60 17.53 0.09
C HIS A 60 -6.48 18.47 0.93
N ILE A 61 -7.26 17.94 1.88
CA ILE A 61 -8.10 18.78 2.76
C ILE A 61 -7.25 19.54 3.79
N HIS A 62 -6.15 18.96 4.27
CA HIS A 62 -5.25 19.67 5.20
C HIS A 62 -4.49 20.80 4.50
N VAL A 63 -4.09 20.61 3.23
CA VAL A 63 -3.45 21.67 2.43
C VAL A 63 -4.43 22.82 2.12
N ALA A 64 -5.70 22.53 1.84
CA ALA A 64 -6.68 23.56 1.50
C ALA A 64 -7.07 24.49 2.67
N GLU A 65 -6.85 24.08 3.93
CA GLU A 65 -7.12 24.93 5.10
C GLU A 65 -5.91 25.80 5.51
N LEU A 66 -4.72 25.51 4.96
CA LEU A 66 -3.47 26.24 5.24
C LEU A 66 -3.04 27.20 4.11
N THR A 67 -3.64 27.13 2.92
CA THR A 67 -3.36 28.04 1.78
C THR A 67 -3.98 29.44 1.92
N ALA A 68 -3.97 30.00 3.13
CA ALA A 68 -4.21 31.42 3.37
C ALA A 68 -2.94 32.17 3.79
N LYS A 69 -1.77 31.52 3.89
CA LYS A 69 -0.49 32.23 4.08
C LYS A 69 0.71 31.42 3.57
N ASP A 70 1.37 32.04 2.61
CA ASP A 70 2.80 32.02 2.31
C ASP A 70 3.49 30.71 1.95
N ASP A 71 4.13 30.78 0.78
CA ASP A 71 5.26 30.02 0.28
C ASP A 71 6.34 29.68 1.34
N GLU A 72 7.12 28.65 1.00
CA GLU A 72 8.38 28.24 1.64
C GLU A 72 8.25 27.52 2.99
N ASP A 73 7.93 26.23 2.95
CA ASP A 73 8.85 25.22 3.50
C ASP A 73 8.55 23.87 2.86
N GLY A 74 9.60 23.24 2.30
CA GLY A 74 9.56 21.86 1.84
C GLY A 74 9.52 20.93 3.04
N GLU A 75 8.41 20.93 3.78
CA GLU A 75 8.19 19.98 4.85
C GLU A 75 8.14 18.60 4.20
N GLU A 76 9.10 17.76 4.58
CA GLU A 76 9.20 16.35 4.24
C GLU A 76 7.92 15.64 4.72
N GLU A 77 6.83 15.77 3.97
CA GLU A 77 5.59 15.04 4.19
C GLU A 77 5.98 13.56 4.27
N PRO A 78 5.78 12.89 5.42
CA PRO A 78 6.19 11.52 5.61
C PRO A 78 5.60 10.73 4.46
N PRO A 79 6.40 10.03 3.63
CA PRO A 79 5.96 9.64 2.30
C PRO A 79 4.63 8.93 2.41
N HIS A 80 3.61 9.59 1.86
CA HIS A 80 2.21 9.28 2.10
C HIS A 80 1.98 7.79 1.98
N LEU A 81 1.16 7.23 2.86
CA LEU A 81 0.83 5.81 2.87
C LEU A 81 0.42 5.37 1.46
N GLY A 82 -0.29 6.26 0.75
CA GLY A 82 -0.59 6.18 -0.67
C GLY A 82 0.59 5.84 -1.57
N GLN A 83 1.66 6.65 -1.53
CA GLN A 83 2.86 6.47 -2.38
C GLN A 83 3.58 5.14 -2.08
N ARG A 84 3.63 4.73 -0.81
CA ARG A 84 4.32 3.50 -0.42
C ARG A 84 3.49 2.23 -0.65
N ALA A 85 2.19 2.35 -0.90
CA ALA A 85 1.31 1.24 -1.23
C ALA A 85 1.33 0.86 -2.73
N TYR A 86 1.76 1.76 -3.61
CA TYR A 86 1.82 1.51 -5.06
C TYR A 86 2.62 0.26 -5.47
N PRO A 87 3.82 -0.02 -4.90
CA PRO A 87 4.56 -1.23 -5.25
C PRO A 87 3.79 -2.51 -4.91
N LEU A 88 3.07 -2.51 -3.78
CA LEU A 88 2.23 -3.64 -3.39
C LEU A 88 1.02 -3.77 -4.30
N LEU A 89 0.38 -2.64 -4.64
CA LEU A 89 -0.75 -2.59 -5.56
C LEU A 89 -0.36 -3.15 -6.92
N HIS A 90 0.77 -2.70 -7.48
CA HIS A 90 1.26 -3.15 -8.77
C HIS A 90 1.57 -4.65 -8.76
N MET A 91 2.24 -5.14 -7.72
CA MET A 91 2.48 -6.57 -7.55
C MET A 91 1.18 -7.38 -7.50
N LEU A 92 0.14 -6.89 -6.82
CA LEU A 92 -1.15 -7.57 -6.79
C LEU A 92 -1.83 -7.58 -8.16
N GLU A 93 -1.76 -6.49 -8.92
CA GLU A 93 -2.33 -6.40 -10.27
C GLU A 93 -1.64 -7.36 -11.26
N GLU A 94 -0.30 -7.39 -11.26
CA GLU A 94 0.48 -8.32 -12.08
C GLU A 94 0.25 -9.77 -11.65
N SER A 95 0.22 -10.04 -10.34
CA SER A 95 -0.04 -11.39 -9.83
C SER A 95 -1.44 -11.88 -10.12
N LEU A 96 -2.45 -10.98 -10.15
CA LEU A 96 -3.80 -11.31 -10.56
C LEU A 96 -3.85 -11.65 -12.06
N ALA A 97 -3.11 -10.92 -12.90
CA ALA A 97 -3.05 -11.16 -14.34
C ALA A 97 -2.41 -12.52 -14.69
N GLU A 98 -1.45 -12.97 -13.89
CA GLU A 98 -0.78 -14.27 -14.06
C GLU A 98 -1.33 -15.38 -13.14
N GLU A 99 -2.41 -15.10 -12.40
CA GLU A 99 -3.01 -16.01 -11.40
C GLU A 99 -1.98 -16.56 -10.38
N ALA A 100 -0.94 -15.77 -10.12
CA ALA A 100 0.14 -16.09 -9.21
C ALA A 100 -0.25 -15.76 -7.76
N ASN A 101 0.32 -16.47 -6.79
CA ASN A 101 0.15 -16.16 -5.37
C ASN A 101 1.17 -15.12 -4.91
N VAL A 102 0.74 -14.15 -4.11
CA VAL A 102 1.64 -13.20 -3.43
C VAL A 102 1.91 -13.70 -2.02
N LEU A 103 3.19 -13.94 -1.70
CA LEU A 103 3.64 -14.36 -0.39
C LEU A 103 4.31 -13.19 0.34
N TRP A 104 4.07 -13.09 1.65
CA TRP A 104 4.79 -12.14 2.50
C TRP A 104 5.39 -12.84 3.73
N GLY A 105 6.52 -12.33 4.23
CA GLY A 105 7.15 -12.83 5.46
C GLY A 105 8.20 -11.89 6.04
N VAL A 106 8.54 -12.11 7.33
CA VAL A 106 9.66 -11.44 8.04
C VAL A 106 11.03 -12.03 7.67
#